data_AF-A0A7X3QIP2-F1
#
_entry.id   AF-A0A7X3QIP2-F1
#
_cell.length_a   1.000
_cell.length_b   1.000
_cell.length_c   1.000
_cell.angle_alpha   90.00
_cell.angle_beta   90.00
_cell.angle_gamma   90.00
#
_symmetry.space_group_name_H-M   'P 1'
#
loop_
_entity.id
_entity.type
_entity.pdbx_description
1 polymer ?
#
loop_
_entity_poly.entity_id
_entity_poly.type
_entity_poly.pdbx_seq_one_letter_code
_entity_poly.pdbx_strand_id
1 'polypeptide(L)'
;MALAELTSGWLLALGVAKVELLLEAGHVLPISDPEALTRWARSARRELDEPRRCRIERRDIGGVERFVVENWRRAPAGATRRIVL
;
A
#
# COMPACT_ATOMS: atom_id res chain seq x y z
N MET A 1 5.98 -13.99 -5.64
CA MET A 1 5.60 -13.29 -4.39
C MET A 1 5.60 -11.78 -4.56
N ALA A 2 6.69 -11.15 -4.99
CA ALA A 2 6.78 -9.69 -5.07
C ALA A 2 5.62 -9.01 -5.83
N LEU A 3 5.27 -9.51 -7.03
CA LEU A 3 4.13 -8.96 -7.78
C LEU A 3 2.81 -9.03 -7.00
N ALA A 4 2.56 -10.14 -6.29
CA ALA A 4 1.36 -10.29 -5.48
C ALA A 4 1.33 -9.28 -4.31
N GLU A 5 2.48 -9.03 -3.67
CA GLU A 5 2.61 -8.01 -2.61
C GLU A 5 2.42 -6.58 -3.15
N LEU A 6 2.91 -6.30 -4.35
CA LEU A 6 2.66 -5.01 -5.02
C LEU A 6 1.18 -4.82 -5.33
N THR A 7 0.54 -5.83 -5.93
CA THR A 7 -0.89 -5.78 -6.26
C THR A 7 -1.76 -5.69 -5.01
N SER A 8 -1.49 -6.50 -3.98
CA SER A 8 -2.24 -6.45 -2.72
C SER A 8 -2.02 -5.12 -1.99
N GLY A 9 -0.80 -4.58 -2.03
CA GLY A 9 -0.50 -3.24 -1.51
C GLY A 9 -1.29 -2.16 -2.20
N TRP A 10 -1.36 -2.20 -3.53
CA TRP A 10 -2.17 -1.26 -4.30
C TRP A 10 -3.65 -1.35 -3.94
N LEU A 11 -4.19 -2.57 -3.80
CA LEU A 11 -5.58 -2.79 -3.39
C LEU A 11 -5.86 -2.27 -1.97
N LEU A 12 -4.94 -2.49 -1.02
CA LEU A 12 -5.05 -1.96 0.34
C LEU A 12 -5.04 -0.42 0.33
N ALA A 13 -4.12 0.19 -0.40
CA ALA A 13 -4.01 1.64 -0.51
C ALA A 13 -5.29 2.25 -1.14
N LEU A 14 -5.79 1.64 -2.21
CA LEU A 14 -7.06 2.03 -2.82
C LEU A 14 -8.22 1.91 -1.83
N GLY A 15 -8.30 0.81 -1.09
CA GLY A 15 -9.35 0.62 -0.09
C GLY A 15 -9.28 1.65 1.04
N VAL A 16 -8.07 2.03 1.49
CA VAL A 16 -7.88 3.12 2.46
C VAL A 16 -8.45 4.43 1.90
N ALA A 17 -8.09 4.80 0.67
CA ALA A 17 -8.59 6.02 0.03
C ALA A 17 -10.13 6.00 -0.12
N LYS A 18 -10.72 4.84 -0.43
CA LYS A 18 -12.18 4.70 -0.50
C LYS A 18 -12.85 4.87 0.86
N VAL A 19 -12.25 4.36 1.93
CA VAL A 19 -12.78 4.56 3.29
C VAL A 19 -12.71 6.02 3.70
N GLU A 20 -11.59 6.70 3.45
CA GLU A 20 -11.47 8.14 3.72
C GLU A 20 -12.55 8.93 3.00
N LEU A 21 -12.75 8.67 1.71
CA LEU A 21 -13.81 9.28 0.90
C LEU A 21 -15.20 9.02 1.48
N LEU A 22 -15.50 7.77 1.86
CA LEU A 22 -16.80 7.41 2.43
C LEU A 22 -17.05 8.16 3.75
N LEU A 23 -16.06 8.19 4.64
CA LEU A 23 -16.18 8.88 5.94
C LEU A 23 -16.37 10.40 5.76
N GLU A 24 -15.70 11.01 4.77
CA GLU A 24 -15.89 12.42 4.42
C GLU A 24 -17.28 12.69 3.82
N ALA A 25 -17.74 11.80 2.93
CA ALA A 25 -19.03 11.88 2.26
C ALA A 25 -20.21 11.30 3.09
N GLY A 26 -20.00 11.01 4.38
CA GLY A 26 -20.99 10.32 5.23
C GLY A 26 -22.33 11.07 5.39
N HIS A 27 -22.36 12.36 5.08
CA HIS A 27 -23.57 13.18 5.02
C HIS A 27 -24.45 12.90 3.78
N VAL A 28 -23.86 12.37 2.69
CA VAL A 28 -24.56 12.00 1.45
C VAL A 28 -24.89 10.51 1.43
N LEU A 29 -23.96 9.67 1.92
CA LEU A 29 -24.09 8.22 1.94
C LEU A 29 -24.10 7.73 3.39
N PRO A 30 -25.26 7.33 3.95
CA PRO A 30 -25.31 6.86 5.31
C PRO A 30 -24.48 5.58 5.48
N ILE A 31 -23.55 5.60 6.42
CA ILE A 31 -22.67 4.48 6.77
C ILE A 31 -23.19 3.82 8.04
N SER A 32 -23.49 2.52 7.96
CA SER A 32 -24.04 1.78 9.10
C SER A 32 -23.06 1.62 10.28
N ASP A 33 -21.75 1.49 9.99
CA ASP A 33 -20.70 1.35 11.01
C ASP A 33 -19.40 2.07 10.58
N PRO A 34 -19.28 3.38 10.85
CA PRO A 34 -18.08 4.16 10.51
C PRO A 34 -16.85 3.76 11.35
N GLU A 35 -17.05 3.18 12.54
CA GLU A 35 -15.94 2.71 13.36
C GLU A 35 -15.28 1.45 12.79
N ALA A 36 -16.07 0.51 12.25
CA ALA A 36 -15.54 -0.66 11.56
C ALA A 36 -14.67 -0.27 10.36
N LEU A 37 -15.12 0.71 9.56
CA LEU A 37 -14.33 1.24 8.46
C LEU A 37 -13.03 1.87 8.95
N THR A 38 -13.09 2.65 10.02
CA THR A 38 -11.90 3.28 10.63
C THR A 38 -10.91 2.22 11.15
N ARG A 39 -11.40 1.17 11.82
CA ARG A 39 -10.56 0.04 12.29
C ARG A 39 -9.91 -0.68 11.12
N TRP A 40 -10.68 -0.97 10.06
CA TRP A 40 -10.16 -1.61 8.85
C TRP A 40 -9.08 -0.76 8.18
N ALA A 41 -9.31 0.55 7.99
CA ALA A 41 -8.34 1.45 7.35
C ALA A 41 -7.05 1.56 8.17
N ARG A 42 -7.14 1.57 9.50
CA ARG A 42 -5.98 1.52 10.40
C ARG A 42 -5.19 0.22 10.24
N SER A 43 -5.89 -0.92 10.14
CA SER A 43 -5.26 -2.22 9.91
C SER A 43 -4.56 -2.26 8.55
N ALA A 44 -5.23 -1.79 7.49
CA ALA A 44 -4.66 -1.73 6.15
C ALA A 44 -3.41 -0.84 6.07
N ARG A 45 -3.39 0.31 6.75
CA ARG A 45 -2.20 1.17 6.86
C ARG A 45 -1.03 0.47 7.55
N ARG A 46 -1.29 -0.24 8.65
CA ARG A 46 -0.24 -1.02 9.33
C ARG A 46 0.37 -2.09 8.42
N GLU A 47 -0.45 -2.77 7.64
CA GLU A 47 0.02 -3.72 6.64
C GLU A 47 0.82 -3.04 5.52
N LEU A 48 0.42 -1.85 5.09
CA LEU A 48 1.16 -1.08 4.09
C LEU A 48 2.55 -0.63 4.58
N ASP A 49 2.65 -0.32 5.88
CA ASP A 49 3.86 0.16 6.53
C ASP A 49 4.86 -0.96 6.89
N GLU A 50 4.50 -2.24 6.74
CA GLU A 50 5.38 -3.38 7.05
C GLU A 50 6.69 -3.31 6.21
N PRO A 51 7.85 -3.09 6.85
CA PRO A 51 9.12 -2.87 6.14
C PRO A 51 9.59 -4.04 5.29
N ARG A 52 9.11 -5.25 5.56
CA ARG A 52 9.50 -6.46 4.82
C ARG A 52 8.78 -6.63 3.49
N ARG A 53 7.69 -5.89 3.26
CA ARG A 53 6.90 -5.99 2.02
C ARG A 53 7.65 -5.42 0.82
N CYS A 54 7.36 -5.98 -0.35
CA CYS A 54 7.70 -5.39 -1.63
C CYS A 54 6.86 -4.12 -1.87
N ARG A 55 7.53 -3.01 -2.19
CA ARG A 55 6.90 -1.70 -2.43
C ARG A 55 7.62 -0.92 -3.52
N ILE A 56 6.92 0.03 -4.13
CA ILE A 56 7.47 0.97 -5.10
C ILE A 56 7.60 2.32 -4.43
N GLU A 57 8.78 2.92 -4.50
CA GLU A 57 9.07 4.27 -4.02
C GLU A 57 9.55 5.15 -5.15
N ARG A 58 9.20 6.44 -5.12
CA ARG A 58 9.88 7.45 -5.93
C ARG A 58 11.14 7.90 -5.19
N ARG A 59 12.26 7.99 -5.91
CA ARG A 59 13.53 8.50 -5.38
C ARG A 59 14.25 9.34 -6.41
N ASP A 60 14.93 10.37 -5.94
CA ASP A 60 15.95 11.05 -6.73
C ASP A 60 17.23 10.20 -6.71
N ILE A 61 17.71 9.83 -7.89
CA ILE A 61 18.99 9.14 -8.07
C ILE A 61 19.82 9.94 -9.07
N GLY A 62 20.67 10.83 -8.54
CA GLY A 62 21.57 11.64 -9.35
C GLY A 62 20.86 12.76 -10.11
N GLY A 63 19.88 13.43 -9.49
CA GLY A 63 19.11 14.53 -10.07
C GLY A 63 18.00 14.07 -11.02
N VAL A 64 17.70 12.77 -11.05
CA VAL A 64 16.66 12.18 -11.90
C VAL A 64 15.69 11.42 -11.00
N GLU A 65 14.41 11.73 -11.12
CA GLU A 65 13.36 10.94 -10.47
C GLU A 65 13.27 9.54 -11.09
N ARG A 66 13.34 8.52 -10.23
CA ARG A 66 13.26 7.11 -10.57
C ARG A 66 12.23 6.41 -9.70
N PHE A 67 11.67 5.32 -10.21
CA PHE A 67 10.88 4.41 -9.40
C PHE A 67 11.74 3.24 -8.96
N VAL A 68 11.75 2.98 -7.65
CA VAL A 68 12.54 1.91 -7.05
C VAL A 68 11.60 0.89 -6.43
N VAL A 69 11.71 -0.36 -6.88
CA VAL A 69 11.06 -1.50 -6.25
C VAL A 69 11.99 -2.06 -5.17
N GLU A 70 11.57 -1.95 -3.91
CA GLU A 70 12.27 -2.50 -2.75
C GLU A 70 11.78 -3.92 -2.45
N ASN A 71 12.63 -4.72 -1.79
CA ASN A 71 12.31 -6.08 -1.32
C ASN A 71 11.76 -7.03 -2.42
N TRP A 72 12.21 -6.90 -3.66
CA TRP A 72 11.78 -7.80 -4.73
C TRP A 72 12.29 -9.23 -4.48
N ARG A 73 11.37 -10.18 -4.32
CA ARG A 73 11.64 -11.61 -4.11
C ARG A 73 10.84 -12.50 -5.07
N ARG A 74 11.50 -13.51 -5.65
CA ARG A 74 10.84 -14.54 -6.50
C ARG A 74 10.01 -15.52 -5.65
N ALA A 75 10.48 -15.86 -4.46
CA ALA A 75 9.84 -16.77 -3.49
C ALA A 75 9.92 -16.20 -2.05
N PRO A 76 9.08 -16.65 -1.09
CA PRO A 76 8.99 -16.05 0.26
C PRO A 76 10.33 -15.96 1.01
N ALA A 77 11.11 -17.05 1.00
CA ALA A 77 12.43 -17.14 1.64
C ALA A 77 13.59 -16.72 0.70
N GLY A 78 13.29 -16.19 -0.50
CA GLY A 78 14.32 -15.77 -1.44
C GLY A 78 15.04 -14.49 -0.99
N ALA A 79 16.30 -14.34 -1.41
CA ALA A 79 17.06 -13.12 -1.20
C ALA A 79 16.35 -11.89 -1.78
N THR A 80 16.36 -10.79 -1.04
CA THR A 80 15.81 -9.50 -1.48
C THR A 80 16.67 -8.90 -2.57
N ARG A 81 16.00 -8.27 -3.54
CA ARG A 81 16.63 -7.45 -4.57
C ARG A 81 15.98 -6.07 -4.60
N ARG A 82 16.75 -5.10 -5.07
CA ARG A 82 16.27 -3.76 -5.43
C ARG A 82 16.24 -3.65 -6.95
N ILE A 83 15.14 -3.14 -7.50
CA ILE A 83 15.00 -2.88 -8.95
C ILE A 83 14.80 -1.39 -9.14
N VAL A 84 15.55 -0.79 -10.07
CA VAL A 84 15.38 0.62 -10.46
C VAL A 84 14.75 0.65 -11.85
N LEU A 85 13.69 1.43 -12.01
CA LEU A 85 12.99 1.70 -13.27
C LEU A 85 13.34 3.12 -13.73
#